data_AF-A0A4Q2SHD3-F1
#
_entry.id   AF-A0A4Q2SHD3-F1
#
_cell.length_a   1.000
_cell.length_b   1.000
_cell.length_c   1.000
_cell.angle_alpha   90.00
_cell.angle_beta   90.00
_cell.angle_gamma   90.00
#
_symmetry.space_group_name_H-M   'P 1'
#
loop_
_entity.id
_entity.type
_entity.pdbx_description
1 polymer ?
#
loop_
_entity_poly.entity_id
_entity_poly.type
_entity_poly.pdbx_seq_one_letter_code
_entity_poly.pdbx_strand_id
1 'polypeptide(L)'
;MDYRDSHRALQDAFDTRRLADRLASVAGDDVSGFRDFIEARDMFFLATTDASGQPQCSHKGGDPGFVRVVDPTTLAFPVYDGNGMFLSVGNITENAQVGMLFIDFSDGSRLRVNGEASVDPEDPLVHEFPGAKLVVRVRARAVFPNCRRYVHTHGPTQRSVFVPVAGESPPVPDWKLDEWFDGTLPAGDPALDASHPSAPSIPRF
;
A
#
# COMPACT_ATOMS: atom_id res chain seq x y z
N MET A 1 -9.10 18.45 2.12
CA MET A 1 -8.57 18.32 0.75
C MET A 1 -8.30 19.72 0.26
N ASP A 2 -7.02 20.04 0.00
CA ASP A 2 -6.63 21.44 -0.16
C ASP A 2 -6.31 21.72 -1.63
N TYR A 3 -7.06 22.65 -2.23
CA TYR A 3 -6.84 23.06 -3.61
C TYR A 3 -5.87 24.25 -3.66
N ARG A 4 -4.85 24.17 -4.52
CA ARG A 4 -3.92 25.27 -4.83
C ARG A 4 -4.43 26.12 -5.99
N ASP A 5 -3.81 27.26 -6.23
CA ASP A 5 -4.18 28.19 -7.31
C ASP A 5 -4.19 27.52 -8.68
N SER A 6 -3.24 26.61 -8.96
CA SER A 6 -3.22 25.82 -10.19
C SER A 6 -4.45 24.93 -10.36
N HIS A 7 -4.96 24.34 -9.27
CA HIS A 7 -6.20 23.58 -9.28
C HIS A 7 -7.40 24.51 -9.53
N ARG A 8 -7.43 25.68 -8.87
CA ARG A 8 -8.52 26.65 -9.01
C ARG A 8 -8.60 27.22 -10.43
N ALA A 9 -7.46 27.54 -11.05
CA ALA A 9 -7.40 27.98 -12.43
C ALA A 9 -8.05 26.99 -13.40
N LEU A 10 -7.75 25.68 -13.26
CA LEU A 10 -8.40 24.64 -14.06
C LEU A 10 -9.89 24.50 -13.73
N GLN A 11 -10.24 24.55 -12.45
CA GLN A 11 -11.64 24.44 -12.03
C GLN A 11 -12.50 25.58 -12.58
N ASP A 12 -11.97 26.80 -12.59
CA ASP A 12 -12.64 27.97 -13.15
C ASP A 12 -12.72 27.87 -14.69
N ALA A 13 -11.66 27.42 -15.36
CA ALA A 13 -11.63 27.21 -16.81
C ALA A 13 -12.66 26.17 -17.29
N PHE A 14 -13.03 25.20 -16.45
CA PHE A 14 -13.99 24.15 -16.75
C PHE A 14 -15.34 24.29 -16.00
N ASP A 15 -15.60 25.42 -15.31
CA ASP A 15 -16.80 25.64 -14.47
C ASP A 15 -17.09 24.51 -13.47
N THR A 16 -16.05 23.97 -12.85
CA THR A 16 -16.12 22.84 -11.89
C THR A 16 -15.83 23.23 -10.45
N ARG A 17 -15.56 24.50 -10.14
CA ARG A 17 -15.19 24.94 -8.78
C ARG A 17 -16.23 24.58 -7.72
N ARG A 18 -17.50 24.86 -7.99
CA ARG A 18 -18.63 24.50 -7.11
C ARG A 18 -18.80 22.99 -6.89
N LEU A 19 -18.48 22.17 -7.90
CA LEU A 19 -18.47 20.71 -7.78
C LEU A 19 -17.30 20.26 -6.91
N ALA A 20 -16.11 20.80 -7.14
CA ALA A 20 -14.91 20.51 -6.37
C ALA A 20 -15.10 20.86 -4.88
N ASP A 21 -15.68 22.03 -4.58
CA ASP A 21 -15.97 22.44 -3.19
C ASP A 21 -16.96 21.50 -2.51
N ARG A 22 -17.99 21.01 -3.22
CA ARG A 22 -18.92 20.02 -2.68
C ARG A 22 -18.22 18.70 -2.37
N LEU A 23 -17.35 18.22 -3.25
CA LEU A 23 -16.58 16.99 -3.02
C LEU A 23 -15.56 17.14 -1.88
N ALA A 24 -14.92 18.30 -1.75
CA ALA A 24 -14.01 18.57 -0.64
C ALA A 24 -14.76 18.62 0.70
N SER A 25 -16.00 19.09 0.72
CA SER A 25 -16.80 19.21 1.96
C SER A 25 -17.19 17.87 2.60
N VAL A 26 -17.09 16.76 1.86
CA VAL A 26 -17.40 15.41 2.36
C VAL A 26 -16.15 14.61 2.73
N ALA A 27 -14.95 15.14 2.46
CA ALA A 27 -13.71 14.52 2.89
C ALA A 27 -13.46 14.82 4.37
N GLY A 28 -13.22 13.79 5.16
CA GLY A 28 -12.85 13.89 6.58
C GLY A 28 -11.58 13.09 6.88
N ASP A 29 -11.23 12.94 8.14
CA ASP A 29 -10.13 12.08 8.62
C ASP A 29 -10.61 10.80 9.32
N ASP A 30 -11.92 10.66 9.57
CA ASP A 30 -12.51 9.47 10.17
C ASP A 30 -12.66 8.33 9.15
N VAL A 31 -11.88 7.26 9.35
CA VAL A 31 -11.86 6.04 8.53
C VAL A 31 -12.75 4.93 9.09
N SER A 32 -13.38 5.12 10.25
CA SER A 32 -14.20 4.09 10.92
C SER A 32 -15.32 3.57 10.02
N GLY A 33 -16.00 4.48 9.31
CA GLY A 33 -17.08 4.12 8.39
C GLY A 33 -16.63 3.35 7.15
N PHE A 34 -15.32 3.22 6.92
CA PHE A 34 -14.73 2.50 5.79
C PHE A 34 -13.97 1.24 6.22
N ARG A 35 -13.98 0.87 7.51
CA ARG A 35 -13.26 -0.29 8.05
C ARG A 35 -13.47 -1.55 7.23
N ASP A 36 -14.73 -1.96 7.08
CA ASP A 36 -15.07 -3.21 6.39
C ASP A 36 -14.56 -3.22 4.95
N PHE A 37 -14.63 -2.07 4.27
CA PHE A 37 -14.12 -1.92 2.91
C PHE A 37 -12.59 -2.04 2.86
N ILE A 38 -11.89 -1.37 3.77
CA ILE A 38 -10.41 -1.32 3.83
C ILE A 38 -9.86 -2.71 4.18
N GLU A 39 -10.36 -3.30 5.26
CA GLU A 39 -9.83 -4.56 5.80
C GLU A 39 -10.17 -5.75 4.90
N ALA A 40 -11.22 -5.67 4.09
CA ALA A 40 -11.54 -6.68 3.08
C ALA A 40 -10.65 -6.61 1.82
N ARG A 41 -9.69 -5.68 1.72
CA ARG A 41 -8.76 -5.63 0.58
C ARG A 41 -7.57 -6.53 0.80
N ASP A 42 -7.20 -7.25 -0.25
CA ASP A 42 -5.95 -8.02 -0.37
C ASP A 42 -4.82 -7.21 -1.03
N MET A 43 -5.11 -6.00 -1.51
CA MET A 43 -4.12 -5.08 -2.06
C MET A 43 -4.53 -3.60 -1.99
N PHE A 44 -3.55 -2.72 -2.07
CA PHE A 44 -3.73 -1.30 -2.35
C PHE A 44 -2.51 -0.71 -3.06
N PHE A 45 -2.67 0.48 -3.62
CA PHE A 45 -1.56 1.26 -4.16
C PHE A 45 -1.12 2.33 -3.18
N LEU A 46 0.19 2.42 -2.94
CA LEU A 46 0.81 3.40 -2.07
C LEU A 46 1.67 4.37 -2.91
N ALA A 47 1.30 5.64 -2.86
CA ALA A 47 2.10 6.75 -3.34
C ALA A 47 2.88 7.38 -2.18
N THR A 48 4.18 7.55 -2.39
CA THR A 48 5.09 8.25 -1.48
C THR A 48 5.95 9.20 -2.30
N THR A 49 6.59 10.17 -1.66
CA THR A 49 7.59 11.04 -2.28
C THR A 49 8.78 11.18 -1.36
N ASP A 50 9.99 11.24 -1.90
CA ASP A 50 11.17 11.59 -1.09
C ASP A 50 11.16 13.09 -0.68
N ALA A 51 12.20 13.54 0.02
CA ALA A 51 12.34 14.95 0.43
C ALA A 51 12.43 15.93 -0.77
N SER A 52 12.85 15.46 -1.95
CA SER A 52 12.94 16.27 -3.17
C SER A 52 11.63 16.29 -3.97
N GLY A 53 10.62 15.52 -3.53
CA GLY A 53 9.33 15.41 -4.19
C GLY A 53 9.29 14.37 -5.31
N GLN A 54 10.31 13.51 -5.44
CA GLN A 54 10.32 12.47 -6.46
C GLN A 54 9.33 11.36 -6.10
N PRO A 55 8.36 11.06 -6.97
CA PRO A 55 7.28 10.14 -6.65
C PRO A 55 7.73 8.69 -6.74
N GLN A 56 7.19 7.88 -5.84
CA GLN A 56 7.21 6.43 -5.91
C GLN A 56 5.79 5.89 -5.75
N CYS A 57 5.42 4.95 -6.62
CA CYS A 57 4.15 4.26 -6.56
C CYS A 57 4.40 2.76 -6.42
N SER A 58 3.81 2.14 -5.42
CA SER A 58 4.02 0.72 -5.12
C SER A 58 2.70 0.00 -4.92
N HIS A 59 2.63 -1.23 -5.43
CA HIS A 59 1.61 -2.19 -5.03
C HIS A 59 1.98 -2.76 -3.66
N LYS A 60 1.02 -2.77 -2.73
CA LYS A 60 1.10 -3.45 -1.43
C LYS A 60 0.02 -4.53 -1.42
N GLY A 61 0.40 -5.77 -1.14
CA GLY A 61 -0.52 -6.90 -1.13
C GLY A 61 -0.29 -7.82 0.06
N GLY A 62 -1.36 -8.51 0.47
CA GLY A 62 -1.42 -9.46 1.57
C GLY A 62 -2.78 -10.16 1.59
N ASP A 63 -3.04 -10.98 2.60
CA ASP A 63 -4.37 -11.54 2.80
C ASP A 63 -5.33 -10.48 3.37
N PRO A 64 -6.66 -10.57 3.12
CA PRO A 64 -7.63 -9.69 3.77
C PRO A 64 -7.39 -9.59 5.29
N GLY A 65 -7.38 -8.36 5.81
CA GLY A 65 -6.97 -8.03 7.17
C GLY A 65 -5.48 -7.65 7.32
N PHE A 66 -4.69 -7.67 6.24
CA PHE A 66 -3.30 -7.17 6.28
C PHE A 66 -3.24 -5.64 6.44
N VAL A 67 -4.27 -4.91 6.02
CA VAL A 67 -4.48 -3.52 6.42
C VAL A 67 -5.53 -3.51 7.53
N ARG A 68 -5.25 -2.82 8.63
CA ARG A 68 -6.14 -2.71 9.78
C ARG A 68 -6.47 -1.27 10.07
N VAL A 69 -7.73 -0.97 10.39
CA VAL A 69 -8.09 0.33 10.99
C VAL A 69 -7.89 0.22 12.50
N VAL A 70 -6.85 0.85 13.03
CA VAL A 70 -6.44 0.64 14.44
C VAL A 70 -7.15 1.60 15.40
N ASP A 71 -7.61 2.74 14.90
CA ASP A 71 -8.42 3.72 15.60
C ASP A 71 -9.23 4.55 14.57
N PRO A 72 -10.11 5.48 14.99
CA PRO A 72 -10.95 6.23 14.05
C PRO A 72 -10.20 6.98 12.94
N THR A 73 -8.92 7.30 13.13
CA THR A 73 -8.14 8.09 12.15
C THR A 73 -6.89 7.40 11.65
N THR A 74 -6.60 6.16 12.07
CA THR A 74 -5.31 5.51 11.79
C THR A 74 -5.50 4.14 11.17
N LEU A 75 -4.74 3.89 10.10
CA LEU A 75 -4.56 2.58 9.49
C LEU A 75 -3.19 2.03 9.83
N ALA A 76 -3.02 0.72 9.84
CA ALA A 76 -1.73 0.06 9.94
C ALA A 76 -1.60 -1.07 8.91
N PHE A 77 -0.41 -1.25 8.35
CA PHE A 77 -0.11 -2.37 7.45
C PHE A 77 1.35 -2.82 7.58
N PRO A 78 1.65 -4.11 7.32
CA PRO A 78 2.99 -4.65 7.44
C PRO A 78 3.87 -4.34 6.23
N VAL A 79 5.18 -4.35 6.46
CA VAL A 79 6.21 -4.39 5.43
C VAL A 79 6.81 -5.78 5.44
N TYR A 80 6.55 -6.56 4.39
CA TYR A 80 7.11 -7.91 4.23
C TYR A 80 8.53 -7.87 3.66
N ASP A 81 9.17 -9.04 3.60
CA ASP A 81 10.40 -9.20 2.81
C ASP A 81 10.16 -8.82 1.35
N GLY A 82 11.16 -8.18 0.73
CA GLY A 82 11.06 -7.66 -0.62
C GLY A 82 12.42 -7.56 -1.29
N ASN A 83 12.54 -6.68 -2.29
CA ASN A 83 13.77 -6.50 -3.08
C ASN A 83 14.87 -5.66 -2.41
N GLY A 84 14.72 -5.33 -1.12
CA GLY A 84 15.72 -4.57 -0.37
C GLY A 84 15.86 -3.09 -0.74
N MET A 85 15.10 -2.56 -1.71
CA MET A 85 15.24 -1.15 -2.10
C MET A 85 14.67 -0.17 -1.07
N PHE A 86 13.72 -0.61 -0.23
CA PHE A 86 13.08 0.18 0.82
C PHE A 86 12.51 1.55 0.41
N LEU A 87 12.29 1.80 -0.88
CA LEU A 87 11.87 3.10 -1.42
C LEU A 87 10.64 3.69 -0.69
N SER A 88 9.59 2.90 -0.44
CA SER A 88 8.40 3.41 0.25
C SER A 88 8.69 3.85 1.68
N VAL A 89 9.37 3.01 2.48
CA VAL A 89 9.58 3.29 3.90
C VAL A 89 10.69 4.33 4.11
N GLY A 90 11.74 4.32 3.29
CA GLY A 90 12.76 5.36 3.29
C GLY A 90 12.19 6.74 2.94
N ASN A 91 11.31 6.79 1.92
CA ASN A 91 10.58 8.03 1.62
C ASN A 91 9.75 8.49 2.82
N ILE A 92 9.04 7.58 3.50
CA ILE A 92 8.22 7.93 4.68
C ILE A 92 9.06 8.53 5.81
N THR A 93 10.30 8.07 6.02
CA THR A 93 11.16 8.64 7.08
C THR A 93 11.65 10.05 6.77
N GLU A 94 11.69 10.44 5.49
CA GLU A 94 12.06 11.80 5.07
C GLU A 94 10.84 12.71 4.85
N ASN A 95 9.72 12.13 4.43
CA ASN A 95 8.49 12.81 4.08
C ASN A 95 7.28 11.91 4.37
N ALA A 96 6.59 12.21 5.46
CA ALA A 96 5.46 11.43 5.93
C ALA A 96 4.23 11.45 4.99
N GLN A 97 4.16 12.33 4.00
CA GLN A 97 2.96 12.47 3.17
C GLN A 97 2.78 11.26 2.25
N VAL A 98 1.67 10.55 2.42
CA VAL A 98 1.32 9.38 1.61
C VAL A 98 -0.08 9.48 1.01
N GLY A 99 -0.24 8.86 -0.16
CA GLY A 99 -1.54 8.61 -0.77
C GLY A 99 -1.78 7.10 -0.88
N MET A 100 -2.95 6.65 -0.47
CA MET A 100 -3.38 5.26 -0.57
C MET A 100 -4.60 5.18 -1.48
N LEU A 101 -4.62 4.18 -2.36
CA LEU A 101 -5.75 3.89 -3.24
C LEU A 101 -6.15 2.43 -3.08
N PHE A 102 -7.35 2.23 -2.55
CA PHE A 102 -8.01 0.94 -2.42
C PHE A 102 -9.05 0.80 -3.52
N ILE A 103 -9.10 -0.37 -4.16
CA ILE A 103 -10.06 -0.67 -5.22
C ILE A 103 -10.62 -2.07 -4.97
N ASP A 104 -11.94 -2.18 -5.04
CA ASP A 104 -12.61 -3.46 -5.24
C ASP A 104 -12.81 -3.67 -6.74
N PHE A 105 -12.07 -4.62 -7.32
CA PHE A 105 -12.21 -4.90 -8.74
C PHE A 105 -13.42 -5.76 -9.07
N SER A 106 -14.17 -6.28 -8.08
CA SER A 106 -15.40 -7.04 -8.35
C SER A 106 -16.56 -6.12 -8.75
N ASP A 107 -16.70 -4.96 -8.09
CA ASP A 107 -17.82 -4.03 -8.30
C ASP A 107 -17.39 -2.61 -8.73
N GLY A 108 -16.07 -2.36 -8.75
CA GLY A 108 -15.42 -1.10 -9.14
C GLY A 108 -15.38 -0.04 -8.03
N SER A 109 -15.82 -0.36 -6.82
CA SER A 109 -15.79 0.53 -5.67
C SER A 109 -14.35 0.93 -5.33
N ARG A 110 -14.12 2.21 -4.99
CA ARG A 110 -12.77 2.69 -4.68
C ARG A 110 -12.77 3.74 -3.59
N LEU A 111 -11.73 3.70 -2.77
CA LEU A 111 -11.51 4.59 -1.63
C LEU A 111 -10.10 5.17 -1.71
N ARG A 112 -9.98 6.48 -1.47
CA ARG A 112 -8.70 7.14 -1.32
C ARG A 112 -8.50 7.54 0.12
N VAL A 113 -7.29 7.35 0.62
CA VAL A 113 -6.85 7.84 1.92
C VAL A 113 -5.54 8.59 1.71
N ASN A 114 -5.53 9.88 1.99
CA ASN A 114 -4.31 10.66 2.08
C ASN A 114 -4.01 10.90 3.55
N GLY A 115 -2.73 10.80 3.93
CA GLY A 115 -2.35 10.86 5.32
C GLY A 115 -0.88 11.11 5.57
N GLU A 116 -0.53 11.05 6.84
CA GLU A 116 0.84 11.08 7.33
C GLU A 116 1.22 9.69 7.84
N ALA A 117 2.28 9.13 7.27
CA ALA A 117 2.77 7.82 7.62
C ALA A 117 3.96 7.89 8.59
N SER A 118 4.08 6.87 9.42
CA SER A 118 5.26 6.61 10.26
C SER A 118 5.63 5.13 10.17
N VAL A 119 6.91 4.83 10.36
CA VAL A 119 7.44 3.46 10.39
C VAL A 119 8.00 3.21 11.77
N ASP A 120 7.58 2.11 12.39
CA ASP A 120 8.09 1.68 13.69
C ASP A 120 8.50 0.20 13.63
N PRO A 121 9.80 -0.12 13.78
CA PRO A 121 10.27 -1.50 13.86
C PRO A 121 9.79 -2.25 15.11
N GLU A 122 9.48 -1.52 16.19
CA GLU A 122 9.06 -2.09 17.48
C GLU A 122 7.54 -1.98 17.69
N ASP A 123 6.78 -1.71 16.61
CA ASP A 123 5.33 -1.65 16.68
C ASP A 123 4.78 -2.98 17.19
N PRO A 124 3.89 -2.99 18.20
CA PRO A 124 3.33 -4.23 18.73
C PRO A 124 2.62 -5.08 17.66
N LEU A 125 2.11 -4.44 16.59
CA LEU A 125 1.46 -5.15 15.48
C LEU A 125 2.43 -5.97 14.62
N VAL A 126 3.76 -5.76 14.73
CA VAL A 126 4.75 -6.57 13.99
C VAL A 126 4.56 -8.06 14.28
N HIS A 127 4.28 -8.42 15.53
CA HIS A 127 4.06 -9.82 15.93
C HIS A 127 2.69 -10.36 15.53
N GLU A 128 1.74 -9.49 15.18
CA GLU A 128 0.40 -9.85 14.75
C GLU A 128 0.28 -10.02 13.23
N PHE A 129 1.27 -9.56 12.47
CA PHE A 129 1.36 -9.74 11.03
C PHE A 129 2.42 -10.79 10.68
N PRO A 130 2.01 -12.00 10.25
CA PRO A 130 2.97 -13.02 9.82
C PRO A 130 3.98 -12.48 8.81
N GLY A 131 5.26 -12.73 9.03
CA GLY A 131 6.34 -12.32 8.12
C GLY A 131 6.61 -10.81 8.04
N ALA A 132 5.98 -9.98 8.88
CA ALA A 132 6.26 -8.54 8.90
C ALA A 132 7.68 -8.26 9.42
N LYS A 133 8.42 -7.42 8.69
CA LYS A 133 9.70 -6.84 9.13
C LYS A 133 9.51 -5.52 9.88
N LEU A 134 8.51 -4.75 9.49
CA LEU A 134 8.16 -3.43 10.04
C LEU A 134 6.65 -3.25 9.96
N VAL A 135 6.11 -2.28 10.70
CA VAL A 135 4.74 -1.79 10.51
C VAL A 135 4.76 -0.33 10.12
N VAL A 136 3.92 0.01 9.15
CA VAL A 136 3.61 1.39 8.78
C VAL A 136 2.26 1.75 9.39
N ARG A 137 2.21 2.85 10.13
CA ARG A 137 0.95 3.49 10.52
C ARG A 137 0.69 4.68 9.63
N VAL A 138 -0.56 4.91 9.25
CA VAL A 138 -1.00 6.05 8.46
C VAL A 138 -2.13 6.75 9.20
N ARG A 139 -1.85 7.95 9.70
CA ARG A 139 -2.88 8.86 10.21
C ARG A 139 -3.55 9.55 9.02
N ALA A 140 -4.82 9.26 8.80
CA ALA A 140 -5.62 9.85 7.75
C ALA A 140 -5.78 11.36 7.97
N ARG A 141 -5.72 12.10 6.86
CA ARG A 141 -6.00 13.55 6.77
C ARG A 141 -7.13 13.85 5.80
N ALA A 142 -7.34 12.96 4.83
CA ALA A 142 -8.49 12.99 3.95
C ALA A 142 -8.82 11.56 3.50
N VAL A 143 -10.00 11.08 3.85
CA VAL A 143 -10.62 9.88 3.31
C VAL A 143 -11.85 10.27 2.50
N PHE A 144 -11.96 9.72 1.29
CA PHE A 144 -13.10 10.01 0.42
C PHE A 144 -13.29 8.90 -0.62
N PRO A 145 -14.55 8.45 -0.84
CA PRO A 145 -14.88 7.51 -1.90
C PRO A 145 -14.90 8.23 -3.26
N ASN A 146 -14.55 7.52 -4.33
CA ASN A 146 -14.67 8.04 -5.69
C ASN A 146 -15.63 7.17 -6.50
N CYS A 147 -16.36 7.76 -7.45
CA CYS A 147 -17.29 7.00 -8.31
C CYS A 147 -16.56 5.86 -9.04
N ARG A 148 -17.19 4.71 -9.27
CA ARG A 148 -16.55 3.57 -9.97
C ARG A 148 -16.27 3.78 -11.47
N ARG A 149 -16.58 4.97 -12.01
CA ARG A 149 -16.43 5.27 -13.44
C ARG A 149 -14.99 4.95 -13.88
N TYR A 150 -14.89 4.20 -14.97
CA TYR A 150 -13.65 3.71 -15.61
C TYR A 150 -12.86 2.63 -14.86
N VAL A 151 -13.37 2.07 -13.75
CA VAL A 151 -12.75 0.88 -13.14
C VAL A 151 -13.22 -0.35 -13.91
N HIS A 152 -12.28 -1.08 -14.50
CA HIS A 152 -12.56 -2.36 -15.13
C HIS A 152 -12.74 -3.43 -14.06
N THR A 153 -13.86 -4.14 -14.12
CA THR A 153 -14.12 -5.24 -13.20
C THR A 153 -13.35 -6.49 -13.60
N HIS A 154 -12.75 -7.16 -12.63
CA HIS A 154 -12.12 -8.46 -12.80
C HIS A 154 -12.24 -9.27 -11.52
N GLY A 155 -12.24 -10.59 -11.65
CA GLY A 155 -12.34 -11.53 -10.53
C GLY A 155 -10.98 -12.10 -10.13
N PRO A 156 -10.85 -12.61 -8.89
CA PRO A 156 -9.64 -13.28 -8.45
C PRO A 156 -9.42 -14.57 -9.26
N THR A 157 -8.20 -14.78 -9.74
CA THR A 157 -7.80 -16.03 -10.41
C THR A 157 -7.00 -16.94 -9.49
N GLN A 158 -6.10 -16.38 -8.67
CA GLN A 158 -5.31 -17.10 -7.67
C GLN A 158 -4.71 -16.14 -6.64
N ARG A 159 -4.56 -16.56 -5.38
CA ARG A 159 -3.78 -15.83 -4.37
C ARG A 159 -2.28 -16.00 -4.62
N SER A 160 -1.49 -14.96 -4.32
CA SER A 160 -0.04 -15.04 -4.41
C SER A 160 0.52 -16.01 -3.37
N VAL A 161 1.35 -16.95 -3.81
CA VAL A 161 2.06 -17.90 -2.94
C VAL A 161 3.10 -17.22 -2.03
N PHE A 162 3.44 -15.96 -2.31
CA PHE A 162 4.41 -15.19 -1.54
C PHE A 162 3.81 -14.43 -0.35
N VAL A 163 2.47 -14.43 -0.19
CA VAL A 163 1.83 -13.82 0.98
C VAL A 163 2.19 -14.65 2.21
N PRO A 164 2.81 -14.05 3.26
CA PRO A 164 3.12 -14.80 4.46
C PRO A 164 1.86 -15.26 5.19
N VAL A 165 1.85 -16.53 5.62
CA VAL A 165 0.78 -17.14 6.40
C VAL A 165 1.35 -17.65 7.73
N ALA A 166 0.58 -17.54 8.81
CA ALA A 166 1.03 -17.99 10.12
C ALA A 166 1.38 -19.50 10.12
N GLY A 167 2.58 -19.85 10.58
CA GLY A 167 3.05 -21.23 10.64
C GLY A 167 3.64 -21.78 9.34
N GLU A 168 3.67 -21.00 8.27
CA GLU A 168 4.24 -21.39 6.98
C GLU A 168 5.35 -20.41 6.58
N SER A 169 6.37 -20.91 5.88
CA SER A 169 7.40 -20.06 5.26
C SER A 169 7.08 -19.92 3.77
N PRO A 170 6.90 -18.69 3.26
CA PRO A 170 6.66 -18.49 1.84
C PRO A 170 7.88 -18.95 1.02
N PRO A 171 7.67 -19.42 -0.22
CA PRO A 171 8.78 -19.74 -1.11
C PRO A 171 9.59 -18.48 -1.42
N VAL A 172 10.87 -18.67 -1.73
CA VAL A 172 11.71 -17.56 -2.21
C VAL A 172 11.36 -17.22 -3.67
N PRO A 173 11.34 -15.93 -4.04
CA PRO A 173 11.15 -15.54 -5.43
C PRO A 173 12.37 -15.99 -6.25
N ASP A 174 12.14 -16.69 -7.35
CA ASP A 174 13.18 -17.28 -8.20
C ASP A 174 14.24 -16.29 -8.72
N TRP A 175 13.92 -14.99 -8.84
CA TRP A 175 14.90 -13.98 -9.21
C TRP A 175 16.08 -13.88 -8.23
N LYS A 176 15.89 -14.21 -6.95
CA LYS A 176 16.96 -14.21 -5.95
C LYS A 176 17.98 -15.34 -6.18
N LEU A 177 17.62 -16.37 -6.95
CA LEU A 177 18.47 -17.51 -7.28
C LEU A 177 19.23 -17.33 -8.60
N ASP A 178 18.98 -16.24 -9.32
CA ASP A 178 19.72 -15.92 -10.54
C ASP A 178 21.16 -15.53 -10.19
N GLU A 179 22.13 -16.07 -10.94
CA GLU A 179 23.57 -15.84 -10.73
C GLU A 179 23.92 -14.34 -10.72
N TRP A 180 23.10 -13.49 -11.36
CA TRP A 180 23.29 -12.04 -11.32
C TRP A 180 23.23 -11.45 -9.90
N PHE A 181 22.53 -12.11 -8.97
CA PHE A 181 22.41 -11.68 -7.58
C PHE A 181 23.38 -12.40 -6.63
N ASP A 182 24.30 -13.23 -7.13
CA ASP A 182 25.27 -13.94 -6.31
C ASP A 182 26.11 -12.99 -5.45
N GLY A 183 26.20 -13.30 -4.15
CA GLY A 183 26.92 -12.49 -3.18
C GLY A 183 26.26 -11.14 -2.82
N THR A 184 25.05 -10.87 -3.33
CA THR A 184 24.31 -9.63 -3.00
C THR A 184 23.26 -9.82 -1.90
N LEU A 185 22.84 -11.07 -1.66
CA LEU A 185 21.81 -11.38 -0.67
C LEU A 185 22.32 -11.17 0.77
N PRO A 186 21.45 -10.72 1.69
CA PRO A 186 21.82 -10.55 3.09
C PRO A 186 22.13 -11.89 3.76
N ALA A 187 22.94 -11.86 4.81
CA ALA A 187 23.21 -13.03 5.62
C ALA A 187 21.89 -13.61 6.19
N GLY A 188 21.67 -14.91 5.99
CA GLY A 188 20.45 -15.58 6.43
C GLY A 188 19.22 -15.35 5.54
N ASP A 189 19.38 -14.79 4.33
CA ASP A 189 18.29 -14.80 3.34
C ASP A 189 17.90 -16.27 3.03
N PRO A 190 16.59 -16.62 3.04
CA PRO A 190 16.17 -17.99 2.78
C PRO A 190 16.59 -18.52 1.40
N ALA A 191 16.88 -17.64 0.43
CA ALA A 191 17.39 -18.05 -0.88
C ALA A 191 18.82 -18.62 -0.83
N LEU A 192 19.55 -18.45 0.28
CA LEU A 192 20.85 -19.07 0.51
C LEU A 192 20.73 -20.54 0.99
N ASP A 193 19.54 -20.99 1.40
CA ASP A 193 19.27 -22.39 1.76
C ASP A 193 18.72 -23.14 0.54
N ALA A 194 19.53 -24.03 -0.03
CA ALA A 194 19.16 -24.83 -1.20
C ALA A 194 17.97 -25.78 -0.95
N SER A 195 17.58 -26.02 0.31
CA SER A 195 16.40 -26.80 0.67
C SER A 195 15.12 -25.97 0.78
N HIS A 196 15.23 -24.64 0.81
CA HIS A 196 14.07 -23.75 0.88
C HIS A 196 13.35 -23.70 -0.48
N PRO A 197 12.01 -23.89 -0.53
CA PRO A 197 11.29 -23.91 -1.80
C PRO A 197 11.33 -22.55 -2.50
N SER A 198 11.40 -22.56 -3.83
CA SER A 198 11.29 -21.35 -4.68
C SER A 198 10.03 -21.36 -5.54
N ALA A 199 9.62 -20.18 -6.00
CA ALA A 199 8.47 -20.03 -6.90
C ALA A 199 8.73 -18.97 -7.99
N PRO A 200 8.14 -19.13 -9.20
CA PRO A 200 8.25 -18.15 -10.27
C PRO A 200 7.71 -16.77 -9.85
N SER A 201 8.51 -15.74 -10.07
CA SER A 201 8.21 -14.39 -9.58
C SER A 201 8.43 -13.28 -10.61
N ILE A 202 9.23 -13.52 -11.65
CA ILE A 202 9.43 -12.58 -12.75
C ILE A 202 8.30 -12.76 -13.77
N PRO A 203 7.46 -11.72 -14.02
CA PRO A 203 6.47 -11.79 -15.08
C PRO A 203 7.14 -11.83 -16.46
N ARG A 204 6.47 -12.48 -17.42
CA ARG A 204 6.86 -12.41 -18.84
C ARG A 204 6.24 -11.14 -19.43
N PHE A 205 7.08 -10.21 -19.87
CA PHE A 205 6.66 -8.98 -20.57
C PHE A 205 6.62 -9.19 -22.07
#